data_AF-A0A0F3GJ07-F1
#
_entry.id   AF-A0A0F3GJ07-F1
#
_cell.length_a   1.000
_cell.length_b   1.000
_cell.length_c   1.000
_cell.angle_alpha   90.00
_cell.angle_beta   90.00
_cell.angle_gamma   90.00
#
_symmetry.space_group_name_H-M   'P 1'
#
loop_
_entity.id
_entity.type
_entity.pdbx_description
1 polymer ?
#
loop_
_entity_poly.entity_id
_entity_poly.type
_entity_poly.pdbx_seq_one_letter_code
_entity_poly.pdbx_strand_id
1 'polypeptide(L)'
;MKKTTLFLLLAVVFMLSALSVELYAAKAKFFEHRYEYKLEDVLKADKFVKKYHYWEGYAAGKLIGYVFLSKDWTEKHIGYSGKHMETLIGMDTDGNITGVKLLFHSEPIVLIGLKEDNYQDFLKQYTGKNAITGLTFGNEIKMDAITGATVTAAVQNTIIAESAKKVAGVVGMTKRTQASGRRLSVKFEPLTWKDLVEAGAVKNILIMSDELGIEGKDAYLDLDIALVPPPSVGKNALGERFYNEIIESLKPGESAVFIVTRGAGSFKGSGFARGGVFERFSIEQGTHIYNFTDKDYRILTELAPKDAPAIKEGGVFIIRGKDFDPSAPFKFKLMLPYRVDTKKKFKAAEIEYKLPERFFRVDGEKSYN
;
A
#
# COMPACT_ATOMS: atom_id res chain seq x y z
N MET A 1 22.48 -33.72 46.84
CA MET A 1 23.29 -32.90 45.93
C MET A 1 22.68 -32.62 44.55
N LYS A 2 21.89 -33.52 43.92
CA LYS A 2 21.37 -33.29 42.55
C LYS A 2 20.24 -32.26 42.40
N LYS A 3 19.38 -32.05 43.41
CA LYS A 3 18.25 -31.10 43.34
C LYS A 3 18.66 -29.63 43.39
N THR A 4 19.70 -29.31 44.16
CA THR A 4 20.22 -27.93 44.31
C THR A 4 20.89 -27.44 43.03
N THR A 5 21.59 -28.32 42.32
CA THR A 5 22.24 -28.00 41.03
C THR A 5 21.21 -27.73 39.91
N LEU A 6 20.10 -28.47 39.89
CA LEU A 6 19.02 -28.26 38.91
C LEU A 6 18.29 -26.94 39.13
N PHE A 7 18.08 -26.53 40.39
CA PHE A 7 17.47 -25.25 40.73
C PHE A 7 18.36 -24.06 40.35
N LEU A 8 19.68 -24.17 40.56
CA LEU A 8 20.63 -23.15 40.12
C LEU A 8 20.64 -23.01 38.59
N LEU A 9 20.60 -24.13 37.86
CA LEU A 9 20.59 -24.12 36.40
C LEU A 9 19.32 -23.45 35.84
N LEU A 10 18.15 -23.75 36.42
CA LEU A 10 16.88 -23.12 36.03
C LEU A 10 16.88 -21.62 36.32
N ALA A 11 17.41 -21.19 37.47
CA ALA A 11 17.52 -19.78 37.84
C ALA A 11 18.46 -19.00 36.90
N VAL A 12 19.57 -19.62 36.47
CA VAL A 12 20.50 -19.03 35.51
C VAL A 12 19.89 -18.91 34.12
N VAL A 13 19.15 -19.93 33.66
CA VAL A 13 18.41 -19.86 32.38
C VAL A 13 17.33 -18.79 32.43
N PHE A 14 16.60 -18.66 33.55
CA PHE A 14 15.60 -17.63 33.73
C PHE A 14 16.21 -16.22 33.76
N MET A 15 17.34 -16.03 34.47
CA MET A 15 18.08 -14.75 34.45
C MET A 15 18.61 -14.41 33.06
N LEU A 16 19.17 -15.36 32.32
CA LEU A 16 19.65 -15.13 30.94
C LEU A 16 18.49 -14.79 29.99
N SER A 17 17.32 -15.40 30.18
CA SER A 17 16.10 -15.05 29.44
C SER A 17 15.56 -13.67 29.81
N ALA A 18 15.60 -13.29 31.09
CA ALA A 18 15.17 -11.97 31.55
C ALA A 18 16.12 -10.87 31.06
N LEU A 19 17.45 -11.10 31.13
CA LEU A 19 18.45 -10.17 30.59
C LEU A 19 18.28 -9.97 29.09
N SER A 20 18.01 -11.04 28.32
CA SER A 20 17.80 -10.93 26.88
C SER A 20 16.52 -10.20 26.51
N VAL A 21 15.44 -10.35 27.30
CA VAL A 21 14.21 -9.56 27.17
C VAL A 21 14.45 -8.10 27.51
N GLU A 22 15.17 -7.78 28.58
CA GLU A 22 15.54 -6.41 28.95
C GLU A 22 16.46 -5.75 27.91
N LEU A 23 17.45 -6.48 27.38
CA LEU A 23 18.31 -5.98 26.30
C LEU A 23 17.50 -5.70 25.03
N TYR A 24 16.55 -6.57 24.70
CA TYR A 24 15.67 -6.39 23.55
C TYR A 24 14.70 -5.21 23.75
N ALA A 25 14.12 -5.07 24.94
CA ALA A 25 13.25 -3.95 25.30
C ALA A 25 14.02 -2.61 25.35
N ALA A 26 15.24 -2.60 25.85
CA ALA A 26 16.13 -1.44 25.84
C ALA A 26 16.53 -1.05 24.41
N LYS A 27 16.81 -2.04 23.55
CA LYS A 27 17.10 -1.83 22.13
C LYS A 27 15.86 -1.34 21.36
N ALA A 28 14.66 -1.79 21.72
CA ALA A 28 13.41 -1.29 21.16
C ALA A 28 13.12 0.18 21.55
N LYS A 29 13.38 0.55 22.81
CA LYS A 29 13.30 1.95 23.28
C LYS A 29 14.30 2.88 22.59
N PHE A 30 15.45 2.37 22.17
CA PHE A 30 16.49 3.15 21.50
C PHE A 30 16.03 3.74 20.14
N PHE A 31 15.04 3.12 19.48
CA PHE A 31 14.51 3.56 18.18
C PHE A 31 13.16 4.28 18.27
N GLU A 32 12.56 4.37 19.45
CA GLU A 32 11.29 5.07 19.66
C GLU A 32 11.56 6.54 20.00
N HIS A 33 11.61 7.40 18.99
CA HIS A 33 11.70 8.84 19.21
C HIS A 33 10.33 9.50 18.99
N ARG A 34 9.90 10.31 19.95
CA ARG A 34 8.71 11.17 19.81
C ARG A 34 9.13 12.64 19.73
N TYR A 35 8.80 13.28 18.62
CA TYR A 35 9.11 14.69 18.40
C TYR A 35 7.97 15.57 18.91
N GLU A 36 8.31 16.64 19.64
CA GLU A 36 7.35 17.68 19.99
C GLU A 36 6.85 18.42 18.74
N TYR A 37 5.60 18.89 18.78
CA TYR A 37 5.01 19.61 17.66
C TYR A 37 4.06 20.72 18.12
N LYS A 38 3.91 21.70 17.22
CA LYS A 38 2.90 22.74 17.25
C LYS A 38 2.12 22.68 15.92
N LEU A 39 0.85 23.06 15.91
CA LEU A 39 0.05 23.01 14.67
C LEU A 39 0.61 23.97 13.60
N GLU A 40 1.21 25.07 14.07
CA GLU A 40 1.91 26.09 13.30
C GLU A 40 3.15 25.56 12.57
N ASP A 41 3.64 24.38 12.94
CA ASP A 41 4.78 23.75 12.26
C ASP A 41 4.43 23.38 10.81
N VAL A 42 3.16 23.08 10.52
CA VAL A 42 2.72 22.60 9.21
C VAL A 42 1.68 23.49 8.52
N LEU A 43 1.04 24.42 9.23
CA LEU A 43 0.13 25.41 8.65
C LEU A 43 0.26 26.74 9.40
N LYS A 44 0.55 27.83 8.69
CA LYS A 44 0.68 29.16 9.32
C LYS A 44 -0.70 29.80 9.49
N ALA A 45 -1.30 29.65 10.66
CA ALA A 45 -2.61 30.20 11.02
C ALA A 45 -2.56 30.98 12.34
N ASP A 46 -3.45 31.97 12.49
CA ASP A 46 -3.58 32.77 13.72
C ASP A 46 -4.40 32.03 14.79
N LYS A 47 -5.29 31.12 14.34
CA LYS A 47 -6.20 30.36 15.22
C LYS A 47 -6.44 28.97 14.66
N PHE A 48 -6.45 27.98 15.56
CA PHE A 48 -6.88 26.62 15.26
C PHE A 48 -8.17 26.26 15.99
N VAL A 49 -9.11 25.64 15.28
CA VAL A 49 -10.35 25.12 15.85
C VAL A 49 -10.35 23.60 15.69
N LYS A 50 -10.32 22.87 16.81
CA LYS A 50 -10.35 21.41 16.78
C LYS A 50 -11.71 20.90 16.29
N LYS A 51 -11.69 19.93 15.37
CA LYS A 51 -12.81 19.15 14.88
C LYS A 51 -12.55 17.67 15.18
N TYR A 52 -13.38 16.77 14.64
CA TYR A 52 -13.21 15.33 14.81
C TYR A 52 -11.99 14.84 14.01
N HIS A 53 -10.88 14.56 14.72
CA HIS A 53 -9.59 14.07 14.17
C HIS A 53 -8.80 15.02 13.23
N TYR A 54 -9.16 16.30 13.19
CA TYR A 54 -8.39 17.35 12.51
C TYR A 54 -8.63 18.71 13.19
N TRP A 55 -7.88 19.73 12.76
CA TRP A 55 -8.06 21.13 13.15
C TRP A 55 -8.27 21.96 11.89
N GLU A 56 -9.18 22.93 11.96
CA GLU A 56 -9.29 24.02 10.98
C GLU A 56 -8.35 25.16 11.36
N GLY A 57 -7.55 25.64 10.42
CA GLY A 57 -6.68 26.80 10.60
C GLY A 57 -7.29 28.05 9.98
N TYR A 58 -7.30 29.15 10.73
CA TYR A 58 -7.84 30.44 10.30
C TYR A 58 -6.77 31.53 10.35
N ALA A 59 -6.71 32.37 9.32
CA ALA A 59 -5.91 33.60 9.29
C ALA A 59 -6.83 34.79 8.96
N ALA A 60 -6.74 35.86 9.74
CA ALA A 60 -7.61 37.03 9.61
C ALA A 60 -9.12 36.69 9.50
N GLY A 61 -9.57 35.66 10.22
CA GLY A 61 -10.97 35.21 10.22
C GLY A 61 -11.39 34.33 9.03
N LYS A 62 -10.51 34.09 8.05
CA LYS A 62 -10.76 33.21 6.90
C LYS A 62 -10.18 31.81 7.15
N LEU A 63 -10.93 30.76 6.79
CA LEU A 63 -10.41 29.39 6.76
C LEU A 63 -9.32 29.29 5.69
N ILE A 64 -8.12 28.87 6.08
CA ILE A 64 -6.95 28.75 5.19
C ILE A 64 -6.46 27.31 5.02
N GLY A 65 -6.93 26.37 5.84
CA GLY A 65 -6.55 24.98 5.70
C GLY A 65 -6.87 24.15 6.93
N TYR A 66 -6.24 22.98 6.96
CA TYR A 66 -6.49 21.91 7.90
C TYR A 66 -5.16 21.34 8.40
N VAL A 67 -5.13 20.91 9.67
CA VAL A 67 -4.02 20.17 10.26
C VAL A 67 -4.55 18.87 10.83
N PHE A 68 -3.82 17.77 10.70
CA PHE A 68 -4.25 16.45 11.19
C PHE A 68 -3.07 15.54 11.52
N LEU A 69 -3.34 14.56 12.39
CA LEU A 69 -2.39 13.53 12.80
C LEU A 69 -2.66 12.26 12.01
N SER A 70 -1.67 11.73 11.30
CA SER A 70 -1.85 10.56 10.45
C SER A 70 -2.40 9.32 11.17
N LYS A 71 -2.04 9.15 12.44
CA LYS A 71 -2.47 8.00 13.27
C LYS A 71 -3.98 7.89 13.38
N ASP A 72 -4.69 9.01 13.40
CA ASP A 72 -6.16 9.04 13.53
C ASP A 72 -6.86 8.62 12.22
N TRP A 73 -6.11 8.49 11.13
CA TRP A 73 -6.64 8.22 9.79
C TRP A 73 -6.08 6.95 9.15
N THR A 74 -4.89 6.50 9.54
CA THR A 74 -4.10 5.51 8.80
C THR A 74 -3.34 4.50 9.67
N GLU A 75 -3.76 4.26 10.91
CA GLU A 75 -3.08 3.34 11.85
C GLU A 75 -2.81 1.92 11.30
N LYS A 76 -3.60 1.46 10.33
CA LYS A 76 -3.42 0.16 9.65
C LYS A 76 -2.10 0.06 8.87
N HIS A 77 -1.50 1.19 8.48
CA HIS A 77 -0.27 1.20 7.69
C HIS A 77 0.93 1.06 8.61
N ILE A 78 1.60 -0.08 8.49
CA ILE A 78 2.70 -0.46 9.36
C ILE A 78 4.02 -0.44 8.57
N GLY A 79 5.04 0.22 9.12
CA GLY A 79 6.37 0.31 8.52
C GLY A 79 7.19 -0.97 8.67
N TYR A 80 8.45 -0.93 8.24
CA TYR A 80 9.36 -2.06 8.32
C TYR A 80 9.59 -2.54 9.75
N SER A 81 9.52 -1.63 10.73
CA SER A 81 9.69 -1.98 12.14
C SER A 81 8.50 -2.67 12.78
N GLY A 82 7.41 -2.92 12.02
CA GLY A 82 6.18 -3.46 12.57
C GLY A 82 5.36 -2.44 13.38
N LYS A 83 5.65 -1.14 13.27
CA LYS A 83 4.89 -0.05 13.93
C LYS A 83 4.41 1.00 12.94
N HIS A 84 3.35 1.70 13.31
CA HIS A 84 2.85 2.86 12.56
C HIS A 84 3.79 4.06 12.73
N MET A 85 4.02 4.80 11.64
CA MET A 85 4.75 6.07 11.68
C MET A 85 3.75 7.22 11.84
N GLU A 86 3.97 8.09 12.81
CA GLU A 86 3.06 9.21 13.09
C GLU A 86 3.63 10.49 12.48
N THR A 87 2.81 11.19 11.70
CA THR A 87 3.14 12.49 11.11
C THR A 87 2.03 13.51 11.35
N LEU A 88 2.43 14.75 11.64
CA LEU A 88 1.57 15.92 11.56
C LEU A 88 1.59 16.44 10.13
N ILE A 89 0.41 16.69 9.57
CA ILE A 89 0.26 17.10 8.17
C ILE A 89 -0.62 18.33 8.12
N GLY A 90 -0.18 19.35 7.39
CA GLY A 90 -0.97 20.53 7.04
C GLY A 90 -1.41 20.47 5.58
N MET A 91 -2.62 20.92 5.30
CA MET A 91 -3.21 20.96 3.95
C MET A 91 -4.04 22.23 3.78
N ASP A 92 -3.85 22.97 2.69
CA ASP A 92 -4.67 24.15 2.39
C ASP A 92 -6.08 23.76 1.89
N THR A 93 -6.91 24.77 1.62
CA THR A 93 -8.29 24.57 1.13
C THR A 93 -8.38 24.04 -0.30
N ASP A 94 -7.26 24.01 -1.04
CA ASP A 94 -7.18 23.50 -2.40
C ASP A 94 -6.59 22.07 -2.45
N GLY A 95 -6.26 21.51 -1.28
CA GLY A 95 -5.70 20.16 -1.14
C GLY A 95 -4.18 20.08 -1.29
N ASN A 96 -3.47 21.22 -1.32
CA ASN A 96 -2.02 21.23 -1.33
C ASN A 96 -1.48 21.06 0.09
N ILE A 97 -0.48 20.20 0.24
CA ILE A 97 0.21 20.01 1.52
C ILE A 97 1.00 21.27 1.85
N THR A 98 0.75 21.86 3.01
CA THR A 98 1.45 23.08 3.49
C THR A 98 2.65 22.74 4.35
N GLY A 99 2.72 21.53 4.90
CA GLY A 99 3.85 21.02 5.65
C GLY A 99 3.63 19.60 6.15
N VAL A 100 4.72 18.89 6.39
CA VAL A 100 4.73 17.55 7.01
C VAL A 100 5.81 17.52 8.07
N LYS A 101 5.47 17.02 9.25
CA LYS A 101 6.41 16.86 10.36
C LYS A 101 6.32 15.45 10.94
N LEU A 102 7.47 14.80 11.08
CA LEU A 102 7.58 13.52 11.76
C LEU A 102 7.33 13.68 13.25
N LEU A 103 6.49 12.81 13.81
CA LEU A 103 6.19 12.77 15.23
C LEU A 103 6.69 11.50 15.89
N PHE A 104 6.66 10.38 15.19
CA PHE A 104 7.12 9.09 15.71
C PHE A 104 7.46 8.12 14.59
N HIS A 105 8.53 7.36 14.77
CA HIS A 105 8.80 6.14 14.01
C HIS A 105 9.65 5.19 14.87
N SER A 106 9.78 3.93 14.42
CA SER A 106 10.75 2.97 14.99
C SER A 106 11.58 2.30 13.90
N GLU A 107 11.68 2.96 12.75
CA GLU A 107 12.34 2.45 11.55
C GLU A 107 13.86 2.43 11.75
N PRO A 108 14.56 1.37 11.30
CA PRO A 108 16.00 1.23 11.47
C PRO A 108 16.80 2.11 10.49
N ILE A 109 16.35 3.35 10.24
CA ILE A 109 16.95 4.26 9.25
C ILE A 109 18.39 4.62 9.63
N VAL A 110 18.69 4.83 10.92
CA VAL A 110 20.06 5.11 11.39
C VAL A 110 20.96 3.88 11.22
N LEU A 111 20.42 2.66 11.37
CA LEU A 111 21.20 1.41 11.23
C LEU A 111 21.67 1.18 9.80
N ILE A 112 20.96 1.70 8.80
CA ILE A 112 21.37 1.64 7.40
C ILE A 112 22.21 2.87 6.99
N GLY A 113 22.63 3.70 7.96
CA GLY A 113 23.48 4.87 7.76
C GLY A 113 22.73 6.14 7.32
N LEU A 114 21.39 6.15 7.37
CA LEU A 114 20.60 7.34 7.05
C LEU A 114 20.57 8.30 8.24
N LYS A 115 20.96 9.54 8.02
CA LYS A 115 20.86 10.62 9.02
C LYS A 115 19.41 11.07 9.14
N GLU A 116 18.98 11.43 10.34
CA GLU A 116 17.63 11.96 10.59
C GLU A 116 17.30 13.17 9.69
N ASP A 117 18.28 14.04 9.44
CA ASP A 117 18.14 15.19 8.53
C ASP A 117 17.69 14.77 7.11
N ASN A 118 18.17 13.62 6.61
CA ASN A 118 17.76 13.11 5.30
C ASN A 118 16.27 12.75 5.30
N TYR A 119 15.75 12.26 6.43
CA TYR A 119 14.34 11.92 6.56
C TYR A 119 13.47 13.17 6.63
N GLN A 120 13.95 14.23 7.31
CA GLN A 120 13.30 15.53 7.29
C GLN A 120 13.31 16.14 5.87
N ASP A 121 14.42 16.04 5.14
CA ASP A 121 14.51 16.51 3.76
C ASP A 121 13.60 15.73 2.81
N PHE A 122 13.38 14.43 3.07
CA PHE A 122 12.35 13.66 2.39
C PHE A 122 10.95 14.24 2.62
N LEU A 123 10.58 14.54 3.88
CA LEU A 123 9.25 15.06 4.21
C LEU A 123 9.01 16.47 3.66
N LYS A 124 10.05 17.30 3.50
CA LYS A 124 9.92 18.63 2.87
C LYS A 124 9.46 18.58 1.41
N GLN A 125 9.67 17.46 0.72
CA GLN A 125 9.27 17.32 -0.69
C GLN A 125 7.75 17.34 -0.90
N TYR A 126 6.97 17.07 0.15
CA TYR A 126 5.51 17.06 0.09
C TYR A 126 4.92 18.46 0.06
N THR A 127 5.60 19.46 0.62
CA THR A 127 5.10 20.84 0.65
C THR A 127 4.87 21.37 -0.77
N GLY A 128 3.67 21.92 -1.01
CA GLY A 128 3.22 22.41 -2.31
C GLY A 128 2.69 21.31 -3.25
N LYS A 129 2.69 20.03 -2.85
CA LYS A 129 2.11 18.94 -3.64
C LYS A 129 0.63 18.78 -3.32
N ASN A 130 -0.18 18.50 -4.32
CA ASN A 130 -1.61 18.30 -4.15
C ASN A 130 -1.93 16.84 -3.81
N ALA A 131 -2.47 16.61 -2.62
CA ALA A 131 -2.75 15.26 -2.12
C ALA A 131 -3.98 14.61 -2.77
N ILE A 132 -4.87 15.41 -3.35
CA ILE A 132 -6.10 14.95 -4.01
C ILE A 132 -5.78 14.44 -5.41
N THR A 133 -4.99 15.18 -6.18
CA THR A 133 -4.59 14.75 -7.54
C THR A 133 -3.57 13.62 -7.52
N GLY A 134 -2.77 13.50 -6.47
CA GLY A 134 -1.94 12.32 -6.17
C GLY A 134 -0.52 12.65 -5.71
N LEU A 135 0.03 11.75 -4.90
CA LEU A 135 1.42 11.77 -4.42
C LEU A 135 2.10 10.48 -4.86
N THR A 136 2.72 10.48 -6.04
CA THR A 136 3.45 9.31 -6.57
C THR A 136 4.95 9.54 -6.56
N PHE A 137 5.70 8.48 -6.28
CA PHE A 137 7.15 8.52 -6.38
C PHE A 137 7.61 8.52 -7.83
N GLY A 138 8.73 9.17 -8.09
CA GLY A 138 9.31 9.32 -9.44
C GLY A 138 8.80 10.58 -10.14
N ASN A 139 7.50 10.90 -10.01
CA ASN A 139 6.92 12.13 -10.54
C ASN A 139 6.97 13.27 -9.52
N GLU A 140 6.22 13.16 -8.44
CA GLU A 140 6.08 14.26 -7.46
C GLU A 140 7.10 14.18 -6.33
N ILE A 141 7.42 12.96 -5.88
CA ILE A 141 8.29 12.69 -4.73
C ILE A 141 9.54 11.93 -5.17
N LYS A 142 10.72 12.43 -4.84
CA LYS A 142 12.00 11.77 -5.09
C LYS A 142 12.38 10.89 -3.90
N MET A 143 12.86 9.68 -4.18
CA MET A 143 13.25 8.71 -3.15
C MET A 143 14.74 8.78 -2.78
N ASP A 144 15.51 9.68 -3.40
CA ASP A 144 16.97 9.78 -3.25
C ASP A 144 17.38 10.01 -1.79
N ALA A 145 16.56 10.75 -1.05
CA ALA A 145 16.76 11.05 0.36
C ALA A 145 16.69 9.82 1.29
N ILE A 146 16.02 8.73 0.86
CA ILE A 146 15.86 7.48 1.63
C ILE A 146 16.47 6.29 0.89
N THR A 147 17.70 6.48 0.44
CA THR A 147 18.49 5.39 -0.16
C THR A 147 18.71 4.29 0.89
N GLY A 148 18.19 3.08 0.63
CA GLY A 148 18.30 1.92 1.53
C GLY A 148 17.05 1.61 2.37
N ALA A 149 16.16 2.59 2.61
CA ALA A 149 14.91 2.41 3.36
C ALA A 149 13.68 2.60 2.46
N THR A 150 13.65 1.87 1.34
CA THR A 150 12.61 2.02 0.30
C THR A 150 11.23 1.62 0.81
N VAL A 151 11.15 0.58 1.65
CA VAL A 151 9.90 0.14 2.28
C VAL A 151 9.34 1.24 3.19
N THR A 152 10.18 1.78 4.08
CA THR A 152 9.84 2.90 4.98
C THR A 152 9.30 4.09 4.20
N ALA A 153 10.01 4.52 3.16
CA ALA A 153 9.59 5.63 2.31
C ALA A 153 8.22 5.37 1.65
N ALA A 154 8.01 4.19 1.08
CA ALA A 154 6.75 3.81 0.43
C ALA A 154 5.56 3.84 1.40
N VAL A 155 5.75 3.29 2.61
CA VAL A 155 4.73 3.31 3.65
C VAL A 155 4.47 4.74 4.13
N GLN A 156 5.51 5.56 4.34
CA GLN A 156 5.36 6.95 4.76
C GLN A 156 4.59 7.80 3.74
N ASN A 157 4.84 7.61 2.44
CA ASN A 157 4.06 8.26 1.38
C ASN A 157 2.59 7.84 1.43
N THR A 158 2.32 6.56 1.65
CA THR A 158 0.94 6.07 1.80
C THR A 158 0.25 6.72 2.99
N ILE A 159 0.93 6.78 4.14
CA ILE A 159 0.41 7.39 5.38
C ILE A 159 0.02 8.85 5.12
N ILE A 160 0.89 9.64 4.48
CA ILE A 160 0.63 11.05 4.17
C ILE A 160 -0.52 11.17 3.15
N ALA A 161 -0.44 10.44 2.03
CA ALA A 161 -1.41 10.52 0.95
C ALA A 161 -2.81 10.07 1.36
N GLU A 162 -2.94 8.93 2.05
CA GLU A 162 -4.24 8.43 2.50
C GLU A 162 -4.83 9.32 3.60
N SER A 163 -4.02 9.82 4.55
CA SER A 163 -4.51 10.73 5.59
C SER A 163 -5.08 12.00 4.97
N ALA A 164 -4.35 12.62 4.05
CA ALA A 164 -4.78 13.84 3.38
C ALA A 164 -6.03 13.61 2.52
N LYS A 165 -6.10 12.51 1.76
CA LYS A 165 -7.30 12.15 0.98
C LYS A 165 -8.52 11.92 1.87
N LYS A 166 -8.37 11.24 3.02
CA LYS A 166 -9.47 11.00 3.96
C LYS A 166 -9.98 12.31 4.58
N VAL A 167 -9.08 13.19 5.01
CA VAL A 167 -9.46 14.51 5.51
C VAL A 167 -10.15 15.32 4.42
N ALA A 168 -9.59 15.37 3.21
CA ALA A 168 -10.20 16.02 2.05
C ALA A 168 -11.62 15.51 1.77
N GLY A 169 -11.87 14.20 1.94
CA GLY A 169 -13.20 13.61 1.83
C GLY A 169 -14.18 14.04 2.94
N VAL A 170 -13.71 14.16 4.19
CA VAL A 170 -14.55 14.59 5.32
C VAL A 170 -14.89 16.08 5.24
N VAL A 171 -13.95 16.91 4.77
CA VAL A 171 -14.15 18.37 4.64
C VAL A 171 -14.78 18.78 3.31
N GLY A 172 -15.14 17.81 2.46
CA GLY A 172 -15.94 18.05 1.24
C GLY A 172 -15.16 18.50 0.01
N MET A 173 -13.83 18.35 -0.02
CA MET A 173 -13.00 18.67 -1.19
C MET A 173 -13.07 17.60 -2.29
N THR A 174 -13.42 16.37 -1.94
CA THR A 174 -13.55 15.27 -2.91
C THR A 174 -14.99 14.84 -3.04
N LYS A 175 -15.38 14.44 -4.26
CA LYS A 175 -16.68 13.78 -4.46
C LYS A 175 -16.64 12.44 -3.74
N ARG A 176 -17.64 12.14 -2.90
CA ARG A 176 -17.80 10.80 -2.33
C ARG A 176 -17.94 9.81 -3.49
N THR A 177 -17.06 8.81 -3.54
CA THR A 177 -17.29 7.64 -4.38
C THR A 177 -18.58 6.98 -3.88
N GLN A 178 -19.66 7.11 -4.64
CA GLN A 178 -20.87 6.35 -4.35
C GLN A 178 -20.56 4.88 -4.60
N ALA A 179 -20.91 4.03 -3.64
CA ALA A 179 -20.97 2.59 -3.87
C ALA A 179 -21.82 2.37 -5.13
N SER A 180 -21.35 1.56 -6.07
CA SER A 180 -22.03 1.46 -7.36
C SER A 180 -23.45 0.88 -7.21
N GLY A 181 -23.72 0.21 -6.08
CA GLY A 181 -24.94 -0.55 -5.81
C GLY A 181 -25.00 -1.87 -6.59
N ARG A 182 -24.09 -2.07 -7.54
CA ARG A 182 -24.02 -3.24 -8.41
C ARG A 182 -23.42 -4.42 -7.64
N ARG A 183 -23.90 -5.60 -7.98
CA ARG A 183 -23.43 -6.87 -7.40
C ARG A 183 -22.65 -7.65 -8.44
N LEU A 184 -21.55 -8.26 -8.01
CA LEU A 184 -20.79 -9.17 -8.86
C LEU A 184 -21.66 -10.39 -9.23
N SER A 185 -21.52 -10.83 -10.47
CA SER A 185 -22.15 -12.07 -10.93
C SER A 185 -21.62 -13.25 -10.13
N VAL A 186 -22.51 -14.16 -9.77
CA VAL A 186 -22.16 -15.47 -9.18
C VAL A 186 -22.23 -16.59 -10.21
N LYS A 187 -22.57 -16.26 -11.46
CA LYS A 187 -22.60 -17.22 -12.56
C LYS A 187 -21.18 -17.52 -13.04
N PHE A 188 -20.98 -18.77 -13.40
CA PHE A 188 -19.76 -19.26 -14.01
C PHE A 188 -20.00 -19.53 -15.49
N GLU A 189 -19.19 -18.90 -16.33
CA GLU A 189 -19.05 -19.17 -17.76
C GLU A 189 -17.61 -19.68 -18.00
N PRO A 190 -17.42 -20.79 -18.72
CA PRO A 190 -16.07 -21.22 -19.10
C PRO A 190 -15.51 -20.24 -20.14
N LEU A 191 -14.35 -19.65 -19.85
CA LEU A 191 -13.67 -18.67 -20.70
C LEU A 191 -12.20 -19.06 -20.87
N THR A 192 -11.67 -18.88 -22.08
CA THR A 192 -10.25 -18.99 -22.36
C THR A 192 -9.48 -17.78 -21.80
N TRP A 193 -8.15 -17.85 -21.73
CA TRP A 193 -7.35 -16.69 -21.35
C TRP A 193 -7.57 -15.53 -22.33
N LYS A 194 -7.62 -15.84 -23.63
CA LYS A 194 -7.93 -14.87 -24.68
C LYS A 194 -9.26 -14.16 -24.43
N ASP A 195 -10.32 -14.91 -24.09
CA ASP A 195 -11.64 -14.32 -23.81
C ASP A 195 -11.61 -13.36 -22.61
N LEU A 196 -10.82 -13.67 -21.57
CA LEU A 196 -10.67 -12.81 -20.39
C LEU A 196 -9.96 -11.48 -20.73
N VAL A 197 -8.94 -11.53 -21.58
CA VAL A 197 -8.22 -10.35 -22.07
C VAL A 197 -9.12 -9.51 -22.99
N GLU A 198 -9.78 -10.14 -23.98
CA GLU A 198 -10.66 -9.45 -24.93
C GLU A 198 -11.89 -8.84 -24.25
N ALA A 199 -12.43 -9.50 -23.22
CA ALA A 199 -13.49 -8.94 -22.40
C ALA A 199 -13.02 -7.75 -21.53
N GLY A 200 -11.72 -7.54 -21.40
CA GLY A 200 -11.12 -6.51 -20.54
C GLY A 200 -11.13 -6.86 -19.05
N ALA A 201 -11.37 -8.13 -18.69
CA ALA A 201 -11.32 -8.61 -17.31
C ALA A 201 -9.89 -8.64 -16.79
N VAL A 202 -8.94 -8.94 -17.67
CA VAL A 202 -7.50 -8.87 -17.43
C VAL A 202 -6.96 -7.58 -18.04
N LYS A 203 -6.22 -6.81 -17.24
CA LYS A 203 -5.50 -5.61 -17.68
C LYS A 203 -4.00 -5.85 -17.61
N ASN A 204 -3.26 -5.21 -18.50
CA ASN A 204 -1.81 -5.41 -18.66
C ASN A 204 -1.03 -4.09 -18.48
N ILE A 205 0.12 -4.16 -17.80
CA ILE A 205 1.21 -3.18 -17.87
C ILE A 205 2.41 -3.87 -18.51
N LEU A 206 2.92 -3.26 -19.58
CA LEU A 206 4.20 -3.62 -20.18
C LEU A 206 5.22 -2.52 -19.86
N ILE A 207 6.36 -2.92 -19.31
CA ILE A 207 7.54 -2.08 -19.10
C ILE A 207 8.72 -2.80 -19.72
N MET A 208 9.32 -2.18 -20.72
CA MET A 208 10.47 -2.71 -21.44
C MET A 208 11.77 -2.47 -20.66
N SER A 209 12.78 -3.30 -20.89
CA SER A 209 14.08 -3.19 -20.19
C SER A 209 14.81 -1.88 -20.51
N ASP A 210 14.75 -1.42 -21.75
CA ASP A 210 15.36 -0.17 -22.21
C ASP A 210 14.75 1.08 -21.55
N GLU A 211 13.47 1.07 -21.21
CA GLU A 211 12.81 2.13 -20.43
C GLU A 211 13.43 2.32 -19.04
N LEU A 212 14.13 1.31 -18.53
CA LEU A 212 14.83 1.33 -17.25
C LEU A 212 16.35 1.48 -17.43
N GLY A 213 16.83 1.73 -18.65
CA GLY A 213 18.26 1.79 -18.97
C GLY A 213 18.97 0.44 -18.83
N ILE A 214 18.23 -0.66 -18.87
CA ILE A 214 18.78 -2.02 -18.86
C ILE A 214 19.00 -2.44 -20.32
N GLU A 215 20.18 -3.00 -20.62
CA GLU A 215 20.49 -3.48 -21.97
C GLU A 215 19.55 -4.64 -22.37
N GLY A 216 19.05 -4.60 -23.59
CA GLY A 216 18.10 -5.57 -24.14
C GLY A 216 16.76 -4.96 -24.52
N LYS A 217 15.99 -5.71 -25.32
CA LYS A 217 14.66 -5.30 -25.80
C LYS A 217 13.53 -6.19 -25.25
N ASP A 218 13.84 -7.01 -24.26
CA ASP A 218 12.85 -7.87 -23.63
C ASP A 218 12.03 -7.10 -22.59
N ALA A 219 10.83 -7.60 -22.29
CA ALA A 219 10.00 -7.06 -21.23
C ALA A 219 10.68 -7.21 -19.86
N TYR A 220 10.86 -6.08 -19.15
CA TYR A 220 11.25 -6.11 -17.74
C TYR A 220 10.07 -6.55 -16.88
N LEU A 221 8.91 -5.93 -17.07
CA LEU A 221 7.64 -6.43 -16.55
C LEU A 221 6.63 -6.52 -17.67
N ASP A 222 5.92 -7.63 -17.71
CA ASP A 222 4.75 -7.83 -18.55
C ASP A 222 3.69 -8.40 -17.62
N LEU A 223 3.00 -7.49 -16.94
CA LEU A 223 2.24 -7.72 -15.72
C LEU A 223 0.75 -7.67 -16.02
N ASP A 224 0.05 -8.76 -15.71
CA ASP A 224 -1.39 -8.85 -15.79
C ASP A 224 -2.04 -8.80 -14.41
N ILE A 225 -3.18 -8.12 -14.33
CA ILE A 225 -4.01 -7.99 -13.13
C ILE A 225 -5.49 -8.19 -13.44
N ALA A 226 -6.20 -8.89 -12.56
CA ALA A 226 -7.66 -8.96 -12.58
C ALA A 226 -8.27 -9.19 -11.19
N LEU A 227 -9.54 -8.82 -11.03
CA LEU A 227 -10.34 -9.19 -9.85
C LEU A 227 -10.61 -10.70 -9.83
N VAL A 228 -10.45 -11.30 -8.66
CA VAL A 228 -10.71 -12.73 -8.44
C VAL A 228 -12.19 -13.05 -8.22
N PRO A 229 -12.97 -12.29 -7.41
CA PRO A 229 -14.28 -12.76 -6.94
C PRO A 229 -15.33 -13.15 -8.00
N PRO A 230 -15.43 -12.51 -9.19
CA PRO A 230 -16.34 -13.00 -10.21
C PRO A 230 -15.92 -14.42 -10.65
N PRO A 231 -16.76 -15.47 -10.51
CA PRO A 231 -16.35 -16.85 -10.82
C PRO A 231 -15.86 -17.01 -12.25
N SER A 232 -16.50 -16.34 -13.21
CA SER A 232 -16.09 -16.35 -14.62
C SER A 232 -14.71 -15.70 -14.87
N VAL A 233 -14.15 -14.96 -13.91
CA VAL A 233 -12.78 -14.45 -13.98
C VAL A 233 -11.85 -15.33 -13.15
N GLY A 234 -12.09 -15.42 -11.84
CA GLY A 234 -11.19 -16.10 -10.91
C GLY A 234 -11.10 -17.60 -11.14
N LYS A 235 -12.22 -18.30 -11.37
CA LYS A 235 -12.22 -19.76 -11.56
C LYS A 235 -11.52 -20.17 -12.86
N ASN A 236 -11.73 -19.41 -13.93
CA ASN A 236 -11.04 -19.63 -15.20
C ASN A 236 -9.54 -19.36 -15.08
N ALA A 237 -9.13 -18.26 -14.43
CA ALA A 237 -7.71 -17.91 -14.32
C ALA A 237 -6.92 -18.78 -13.34
N LEU A 238 -7.49 -19.07 -12.16
CA LEU A 238 -6.80 -19.73 -11.04
C LEU A 238 -7.03 -21.24 -10.98
N GLY A 239 -8.05 -21.73 -11.69
CA GLY A 239 -8.57 -23.08 -11.51
C GLY A 239 -9.50 -23.18 -10.29
N GLU A 240 -10.43 -24.13 -10.34
CA GLU A 240 -11.51 -24.27 -9.36
C GLU A 240 -11.04 -24.40 -7.92
N ARG A 241 -10.08 -25.28 -7.69
CA ARG A 241 -9.61 -25.56 -6.34
C ARG A 241 -9.00 -24.31 -5.70
N PHE A 242 -8.03 -23.69 -6.37
CA PHE A 242 -7.34 -22.53 -5.80
C PHE A 242 -8.28 -21.33 -5.69
N TYR A 243 -9.18 -21.13 -6.65
CA TYR A 243 -10.24 -20.13 -6.55
C TYR A 243 -11.10 -20.32 -5.28
N ASN A 244 -11.61 -21.54 -5.03
CA ASN A 244 -12.43 -21.80 -3.84
C ASN A 244 -11.65 -21.56 -2.54
N GLU A 245 -10.39 -22.00 -2.47
CA GLU A 245 -9.51 -21.73 -1.32
C GLU A 245 -9.35 -20.23 -1.05
N ILE A 246 -9.23 -19.41 -2.11
CA ILE A 246 -9.18 -17.94 -1.97
C ILE A 246 -10.51 -17.40 -1.45
N ILE A 247 -11.63 -17.71 -2.10
CA ILE A 247 -12.95 -17.16 -1.75
C ILE A 247 -13.34 -17.54 -0.32
N GLU A 248 -13.09 -18.78 0.10
CA GLU A 248 -13.34 -19.24 1.48
C GLU A 248 -12.47 -18.53 2.52
N SER A 249 -11.28 -18.05 2.12
CA SER A 249 -10.38 -17.31 3.01
C SER A 249 -10.76 -15.83 3.19
N LEU A 250 -11.63 -15.29 2.35
CA LEU A 250 -12.06 -13.90 2.40
C LEU A 250 -13.05 -13.67 3.54
N LYS A 251 -12.79 -12.67 4.38
CA LYS A 251 -13.77 -12.21 5.37
C LYS A 251 -14.84 -11.33 4.71
N PRO A 252 -15.99 -11.11 5.36
CA PRO A 252 -16.99 -10.17 4.85
C PRO A 252 -16.41 -8.80 4.55
N GLY A 253 -16.63 -8.32 3.33
CA GLY A 253 -16.12 -7.03 2.82
C GLY A 253 -14.71 -7.09 2.24
N GLU A 254 -14.00 -8.21 2.33
CA GLU A 254 -12.72 -8.40 1.66
C GLU A 254 -12.92 -8.81 0.20
N SER A 255 -11.89 -8.55 -0.61
CA SER A 255 -11.84 -8.94 -2.02
C SER A 255 -10.45 -9.47 -2.35
N ALA A 256 -10.20 -9.84 -3.60
CA ALA A 256 -8.88 -10.23 -4.05
C ALA A 256 -8.63 -9.86 -5.52
N VAL A 257 -7.37 -9.62 -5.84
CA VAL A 257 -6.86 -9.56 -7.22
C VAL A 257 -5.80 -10.63 -7.42
N PHE A 258 -5.65 -11.13 -8.63
CA PHE A 258 -4.42 -11.83 -9.00
C PHE A 258 -3.51 -10.88 -9.77
N ILE A 259 -2.20 -11.08 -9.60
CA ILE A 259 -1.16 -10.38 -10.34
C ILE A 259 -0.17 -11.45 -10.82
N VAL A 260 0.14 -11.45 -12.11
CA VAL A 260 1.16 -12.33 -12.71
C VAL A 260 2.07 -11.53 -13.63
N THR A 261 3.30 -11.98 -13.82
CA THR A 261 4.24 -11.37 -14.77
C THR A 261 5.07 -12.41 -15.51
N ARG A 262 5.50 -12.05 -16.72
CA ARG A 262 6.35 -12.84 -17.62
C ARG A 262 7.75 -12.26 -17.80
N GLY A 263 7.93 -11.00 -17.41
CA GLY A 263 9.16 -10.25 -17.59
C GLY A 263 10.30 -10.76 -16.70
N ALA A 264 11.52 -10.28 -16.96
CA ALA A 264 12.70 -10.64 -16.16
C ALA A 264 12.71 -10.02 -14.74
N GLY A 265 11.94 -8.96 -14.55
CA GLY A 265 11.76 -8.25 -13.29
C GLY A 265 10.72 -8.89 -12.37
N SER A 266 10.65 -8.36 -11.15
CA SER A 266 9.73 -8.82 -10.10
C SER A 266 8.83 -7.66 -9.66
N PHE A 267 7.54 -7.93 -9.41
CA PHE A 267 6.65 -6.96 -8.76
C PHE A 267 6.73 -7.05 -7.23
N LYS A 268 7.32 -8.10 -6.65
CA LYS A 268 7.35 -8.32 -5.19
C LYS A 268 8.18 -7.28 -4.44
N GLY A 269 9.28 -6.85 -5.05
CA GLY A 269 10.19 -5.89 -4.45
C GLY A 269 11.12 -6.44 -3.39
N SER A 270 11.96 -5.53 -2.91
CA SER A 270 13.00 -5.80 -1.91
C SER A 270 12.45 -5.87 -0.49
N GLY A 271 11.28 -5.27 -0.23
CA GLY A 271 10.60 -5.35 1.05
C GLY A 271 10.05 -6.73 1.32
N PHE A 272 9.60 -7.44 0.29
CA PHE A 272 9.05 -8.78 0.44
C PHE A 272 10.09 -9.74 1.04
N ALA A 273 11.31 -9.74 0.49
CA ALA A 273 12.40 -10.59 0.97
C ALA A 273 12.88 -10.26 2.39
N ARG A 274 12.62 -9.05 2.90
CA ARG A 274 13.21 -8.53 4.14
C ARG A 274 12.19 -8.23 5.24
N GLY A 275 10.90 -8.33 4.95
CA GLY A 275 9.83 -8.01 5.90
C GLY A 275 8.42 -8.29 5.39
N GLY A 276 8.27 -9.06 4.29
CA GLY A 276 6.98 -9.45 3.75
C GLY A 276 6.17 -8.33 3.10
N VAL A 277 6.71 -7.11 2.94
CA VAL A 277 5.96 -5.96 2.37
C VAL A 277 6.14 -5.88 0.86
N PHE A 278 5.04 -5.77 0.12
CA PHE A 278 5.05 -5.53 -1.32
C PHE A 278 5.11 -4.02 -1.58
N GLU A 279 6.31 -3.45 -1.67
CA GLU A 279 6.47 -1.98 -1.72
C GLU A 279 6.36 -1.36 -3.11
N ARG A 280 6.34 -2.18 -4.17
CA ARG A 280 6.36 -1.70 -5.56
C ARG A 280 4.99 -1.36 -6.10
N PHE A 281 3.91 -1.79 -5.45
CA PHE A 281 2.58 -1.51 -5.96
C PHE A 281 1.57 -1.29 -4.84
N SER A 282 0.47 -0.63 -5.20
CA SER A 282 -0.69 -0.44 -4.33
C SER A 282 -1.96 -0.42 -5.16
N ILE A 283 -3.10 -0.59 -4.49
CA ILE A 283 -4.42 -0.32 -5.06
C ILE A 283 -4.98 0.94 -4.42
N GLU A 284 -5.51 1.86 -5.22
CA GLU A 284 -6.21 3.04 -4.73
C GLU A 284 -7.68 3.03 -5.16
N GLN A 285 -8.60 3.26 -4.22
CA GLN A 285 -10.02 3.43 -4.50
C GLN A 285 -10.61 4.56 -3.63
N GLY A 286 -11.06 5.63 -4.28
CA GLY A 286 -11.52 6.83 -3.59
C GLY A 286 -10.42 7.42 -2.69
N THR A 287 -10.71 7.50 -1.40
CA THR A 287 -9.78 8.01 -0.37
C THR A 287 -8.92 6.92 0.26
N HIS A 288 -9.02 5.66 -0.18
CA HIS A 288 -8.32 4.52 0.43
C HIS A 288 -7.16 4.06 -0.44
N ILE A 289 -6.07 3.67 0.23
CA ILE A 289 -4.91 3.02 -0.39
C ILE A 289 -4.71 1.67 0.31
N TYR A 290 -4.46 0.64 -0.50
CA TYR A 290 -4.25 -0.74 -0.08
C TYR A 290 -2.83 -1.14 -0.46
N ASN A 291 -2.01 -1.35 0.56
CA ASN A 291 -0.70 -1.99 0.45
C ASN A 291 -0.82 -3.43 0.93
N PHE A 292 0.11 -4.28 0.48
CA PHE A 292 0.04 -5.71 0.73
C PHE A 292 1.24 -6.20 1.52
N THR A 293 0.97 -7.18 2.36
CA THR A 293 2.00 -7.95 3.07
C THR A 293 1.93 -9.43 2.68
N ASP A 294 2.89 -10.21 3.16
CA ASP A 294 2.93 -11.67 3.02
C ASP A 294 1.66 -12.35 3.59
N LYS A 295 1.03 -11.76 4.61
CA LYS A 295 -0.25 -12.22 5.17
C LYS A 295 -1.42 -12.10 4.18
N ASP A 296 -1.30 -11.20 3.22
CA ASP A 296 -2.32 -10.92 2.20
C ASP A 296 -2.05 -11.70 0.91
N TYR A 297 -0.91 -12.38 0.82
CA TYR A 297 -0.42 -13.01 -0.40
C TYR A 297 -0.65 -14.52 -0.40
N ARG A 298 -1.02 -15.06 -1.57
CA ARG A 298 -0.99 -16.49 -1.89
C ARG A 298 -0.24 -16.67 -3.19
N ILE A 299 0.71 -17.61 -3.22
CA ILE A 299 1.51 -17.86 -4.41
C ILE A 299 0.64 -18.42 -5.54
N LEU A 300 0.88 -17.94 -6.76
CA LEU A 300 0.28 -18.46 -7.99
C LEU A 300 1.42 -18.79 -8.95
N THR A 301 1.61 -20.07 -9.25
CA THR A 301 2.73 -20.56 -10.05
C THR A 301 2.39 -20.77 -11.52
N GLU A 302 1.10 -20.90 -11.84
CA GLU A 302 0.61 -21.08 -13.20
C GLU A 302 -0.82 -20.53 -13.34
N LEU A 303 -1.24 -20.28 -14.58
CA LEU A 303 -2.62 -19.98 -14.91
C LEU A 303 -3.30 -21.26 -15.41
N ALA A 304 -4.57 -21.45 -15.06
CA ALA A 304 -5.30 -22.67 -15.41
C ALA A 304 -5.67 -22.82 -16.90
N PRO A 305 -5.98 -21.77 -17.68
CA PRO A 305 -6.32 -21.93 -19.09
C PRO A 305 -5.11 -22.41 -19.90
N LYS A 306 -5.32 -23.37 -20.82
CA LYS A 306 -4.23 -23.91 -21.66
C LYS A 306 -3.64 -22.90 -22.64
N ASP A 307 -4.44 -21.90 -23.03
CA ASP A 307 -4.02 -20.80 -23.90
C ASP A 307 -3.41 -19.63 -23.12
N ALA A 308 -3.35 -19.73 -21.78
CA ALA A 308 -2.68 -18.72 -20.97
C ALA A 308 -1.16 -18.77 -21.19
N PRO A 309 -0.47 -17.62 -21.16
CA PRO A 309 0.97 -17.61 -21.27
C PRO A 309 1.62 -18.20 -20.01
N ALA A 310 2.79 -18.82 -20.16
CA ALA A 310 3.60 -19.23 -19.03
C ALA A 310 4.03 -18.01 -18.22
N ILE A 311 3.90 -18.07 -16.89
CA ILE A 311 4.25 -16.98 -15.98
C ILE A 311 5.59 -17.26 -15.28
N LYS A 312 6.31 -16.21 -14.90
CA LYS A 312 7.56 -16.31 -14.12
C LYS A 312 7.36 -16.00 -12.64
N GLU A 313 6.43 -15.11 -12.34
CA GLU A 313 6.09 -14.72 -10.98
C GLU A 313 4.60 -14.41 -10.90
N GLY A 314 3.91 -14.91 -9.88
CA GLY A 314 2.48 -14.70 -9.71
C GLY A 314 2.01 -14.80 -8.26
N GLY A 315 0.88 -14.17 -7.99
CA GLY A 315 0.17 -14.34 -6.73
C GLY A 315 -1.24 -13.77 -6.73
N VAL A 316 -2.01 -14.21 -5.75
CA VAL A 316 -3.30 -13.63 -5.36
C VAL A 316 -3.07 -12.75 -4.13
N PHE A 317 -3.65 -11.56 -4.16
CA PHE A 317 -3.53 -10.52 -3.15
C PHE A 317 -4.90 -10.20 -2.57
N ILE A 318 -5.07 -10.48 -1.29
CA ILE A 318 -6.29 -10.22 -0.55
C ILE A 318 -6.34 -8.74 -0.20
N ILE A 319 -7.39 -8.05 -0.66
CA ILE A 319 -7.69 -6.68 -0.32
C ILE A 319 -8.50 -6.69 0.97
N ARG A 320 -7.85 -6.29 2.07
CA ARG A 320 -8.42 -6.29 3.42
C ARG A 320 -9.31 -5.08 3.65
N GLY A 321 -10.37 -5.27 4.44
CA GLY A 321 -11.25 -4.21 4.93
C GLY A 321 -12.45 -3.93 4.04
N LYS A 322 -13.53 -3.43 4.66
CA LYS A 322 -14.87 -3.25 4.06
C LYS A 322 -15.01 -2.06 3.12
N ASP A 323 -14.00 -1.18 3.06
CA ASP A 323 -14.08 0.07 2.31
C ASP A 323 -13.78 -0.11 0.83
N PHE A 324 -13.32 -1.31 0.43
CA PHE A 324 -13.11 -1.65 -0.98
C PHE A 324 -14.41 -2.17 -1.59
N ASP A 325 -14.89 -1.50 -2.62
CA ASP A 325 -16.01 -1.92 -3.44
C ASP A 325 -15.49 -2.58 -4.73
N PRO A 326 -15.55 -3.92 -4.86
CA PRO A 326 -15.08 -4.62 -6.07
C PRO A 326 -15.94 -4.33 -7.30
N SER A 327 -17.08 -3.66 -7.13
CA SER A 327 -17.94 -3.23 -8.24
C SER A 327 -17.60 -1.85 -8.79
N ALA A 328 -16.80 -1.07 -8.08
CA ALA A 328 -16.39 0.27 -8.47
C ALA A 328 -15.00 0.26 -9.13
N PRO A 329 -14.69 1.24 -10.00
CA PRO A 329 -13.34 1.42 -10.53
C PRO A 329 -12.29 1.57 -9.42
N PHE A 330 -11.10 1.06 -9.65
CA PHE A 330 -9.93 1.30 -8.79
C PHE A 330 -8.67 1.51 -9.63
N LYS A 331 -7.65 2.10 -9.03
CA LYS A 331 -6.34 2.30 -9.68
C LYS A 331 -5.35 1.28 -9.14
N PHE A 332 -4.68 0.56 -10.02
CA PHE A 332 -3.47 -0.18 -9.69
C PHE A 332 -2.28 0.73 -9.98
N LYS A 333 -1.47 1.01 -8.96
CA LYS A 333 -0.27 1.83 -9.08
C LYS A 333 0.96 0.96 -8.93
N LEU A 334 1.90 1.11 -9.86
CA LEU A 334 3.18 0.43 -9.89
C LEU A 334 4.31 1.44 -9.86
N MET A 335 5.38 1.09 -9.16
CA MET A 335 6.56 1.91 -8.99
C MET A 335 7.78 1.01 -8.91
N LEU A 336 8.64 1.15 -9.91
CA LEU A 336 9.84 0.33 -10.05
C LEU A 336 11.09 1.17 -9.78
N PRO A 337 11.91 0.81 -8.78
CA PRO A 337 13.24 1.36 -8.67
C PRO A 337 14.12 0.79 -9.79
N TYR A 338 14.86 1.65 -10.47
CA TYR A 338 15.91 1.29 -11.42
C TYR A 338 17.16 2.14 -11.20
N ARG A 339 18.25 1.82 -11.89
CA ARG A 339 19.51 2.56 -11.80
C ARG A 339 19.96 3.03 -13.17
N VAL A 340 20.40 4.28 -13.24
CA VAL A 340 21.16 4.83 -14.36
C VAL A 340 22.47 5.33 -13.76
N ASP A 341 23.58 4.74 -14.19
CA ASP A 341 24.89 4.86 -13.56
C ASP A 341 24.83 4.51 -12.06
N THR A 342 25.18 5.44 -11.18
CA THR A 342 25.11 5.30 -9.72
C THR A 342 23.82 5.84 -9.12
N LYS A 343 22.96 6.50 -9.91
CA LYS A 343 21.76 7.18 -9.42
C LYS A 343 20.56 6.24 -9.46
N LYS A 344 19.87 6.13 -8.32
CA LYS A 344 18.58 5.44 -8.24
C LYS A 344 17.50 6.32 -8.88
N LYS A 345 16.67 5.74 -9.72
CA LYS A 345 15.51 6.37 -10.35
C LYS A 345 14.28 5.50 -10.16
N PHE A 346 13.11 6.04 -10.49
CA PHE A 346 11.83 5.35 -10.35
C PHE A 346 11.01 5.49 -11.62
N LYS A 347 10.43 4.38 -12.06
CA LYS A 347 9.46 4.33 -13.14
C LYS A 347 8.09 4.09 -12.51
N ALA A 348 7.18 5.04 -12.68
CA ALA A 348 5.80 4.91 -12.27
C ALA A 348 4.95 4.43 -13.45
N ALA A 349 3.96 3.57 -13.16
CA ALA A 349 2.91 3.17 -14.08
C ALA A 349 1.58 3.04 -13.32
N GLU A 350 0.46 3.28 -13.99
CA GLU A 350 -0.87 3.17 -13.41
C GLU A 350 -1.82 2.52 -14.42
N ILE A 351 -2.73 1.68 -13.92
CA ILE A 351 -3.92 1.23 -14.66
C ILE A 351 -5.15 1.67 -13.87
N GLU A 352 -6.15 2.25 -14.54
CA GLU A 352 -7.53 2.26 -14.04
C GLU A 352 -8.21 0.93 -14.39
N TYR A 353 -8.55 0.14 -13.37
CA TYR A 353 -9.28 -1.11 -13.53
C TYR A 353 -10.78 -0.86 -13.38
N LYS A 354 -11.53 -1.30 -14.39
CA LYS A 354 -13.00 -1.31 -14.38
C LYS A 354 -13.44 -2.72 -14.72
N LEU A 355 -14.21 -3.34 -13.83
CA LEU A 355 -14.77 -4.66 -14.11
C LEU A 355 -15.75 -4.53 -15.30
N PRO A 356 -15.62 -5.37 -16.34
CA PRO A 356 -16.55 -5.32 -17.47
C PRO A 356 -18.00 -5.65 -17.11
N GLU A 357 -18.95 -5.02 -17.80
CA GLU A 357 -20.40 -5.12 -17.56
C GLU A 357 -20.91 -6.56 -17.41
N ARG A 358 -20.39 -7.48 -18.23
CA ARG A 358 -20.78 -8.90 -18.24
C ARG A 358 -20.52 -9.66 -16.93
N PHE A 359 -19.66 -9.14 -16.05
CA PHE A 359 -19.31 -9.78 -14.79
C PHE A 359 -20.11 -9.24 -13.60
N PHE A 360 -21.10 -8.40 -13.86
CA PHE A 360 -22.11 -8.00 -12.87
C PHE A 360 -23.37 -8.85 -13.00
N ARG A 361 -24.15 -8.92 -11.92
CA ARG A 361 -25.50 -9.49 -11.99
C ARG A 361 -26.37 -8.63 -12.90
N VAL A 362 -27.25 -9.28 -13.64
CA VAL A 362 -28.34 -8.61 -14.35
C VAL A 362 -29.49 -8.38 -13.36
N ASP A 363 -30.06 -7.18 -13.33
CA ASP A 363 -31.21 -6.87 -12.49
C ASP A 363 -32.39 -7.82 -12.82
N GLY A 364 -32.94 -8.47 -11.79
CA GLY A 364 -34.03 -9.45 -11.93
C GLY A 364 -33.64 -10.93 -11.74
N GLU A 365 -32.35 -11.24 -11.57
CA GLU A 365 -31.92 -12.58 -11.17
C GLU A 365 -32.32 -12.87 -9.71
N LYS A 366 -33.28 -13.79 -9.52
CA LYS A 366 -33.67 -14.30 -8.20
C LYS A 366 -32.46 -14.94 -7.51
N SER A 367 -32.21 -14.56 -6.26
CA SER A 367 -31.31 -15.32 -5.39
C SER A 367 -31.94 -16.68 -5.10
N TYR A 368 -31.33 -17.76 -5.59
CA TYR A 368 -31.50 -19.06 -4.96
C TYR A 368 -30.60 -19.05 -3.73
N ASN A 369 -31.25 -19.12 -2.57
CA ASN A 369 -30.61 -19.13 -1.25
C ASN A 369 -29.64 -20.30 -1.10
#